data_AF-A0A5F9D9E4-F1
#
_entry.id   AF-A0A5F9D9E4-F1
#
_cell.length_a   1.000
_cell.length_b   1.000
_cell.length_c   1.000
_cell.angle_alpha   90.00
_cell.angle_beta   90.00
_cell.angle_gamma   90.00
#
_symmetry.space_group_name_H-M   'P 1'
#
loop_
_entity.id
_entity.type
_entity.pdbx_description
1 polymer ?
#
loop_
_entity_poly.entity_id
_entity_poly.type
_entity_poly.pdbx_seq_one_letter_code
_entity_poly.pdbx_strand_id
1 'polypeptide(L)' 'MKLGVTVLSVALLVAALCPPAHSAPMGSDPPTACCFSYTLRQLPRHFVIDYFETSSLCSQPAVV' A
#
# COMPACT_ATOMS: atom_id res chain seq x y z
N MET A 1 -38.27 -24.01 16.30
CA MET A 1 -37.34 -23.26 17.19
C MET A 1 -35.95 -23.87 17.23
N LYS A 2 -35.81 -25.20 17.39
CA LYS A 2 -34.49 -25.87 17.49
C LYS A 2 -33.64 -25.76 16.21
N LEU A 3 -34.27 -25.92 15.03
CA LEU A 3 -33.57 -25.84 13.74
C LEU A 3 -33.07 -24.43 13.40
N GLY A 4 -33.83 -23.39 13.76
CA GLY A 4 -33.45 -22.00 13.52
C GLY A 4 -32.20 -21.61 14.30
N VAL A 5 -32.10 -22.05 15.55
CA VAL A 5 -30.91 -21.81 16.41
C VAL A 5 -29.69 -22.51 15.84
N THR A 6 -29.84 -23.76 15.37
CA THR A 6 -28.72 -24.50 14.76
C THR A 6 -28.22 -23.79 13.50
N VAL A 7 -29.12 -23.34 12.63
CA VAL A 7 -28.75 -22.62 11.39
C VAL A 7 -28.04 -21.31 11.71
N LEU A 8 -28.54 -20.53 12.69
CA LEU A 8 -27.90 -19.30 13.14
C LEU A 8 -26.50 -19.55 13.71
N SER A 9 -26.35 -20.58 14.55
CA SER A 9 -25.06 -20.92 15.15
C SER A 9 -24.01 -21.34 14.12
N VAL A 10 -24.42 -22.11 13.10
CA VAL A 10 -23.53 -22.53 12.00
C VAL A 10 -23.15 -21.33 11.13
N ALA A 11 -24.11 -20.44 10.82
CA ALA A 11 -23.85 -19.23 10.06
C ALA A 11 -22.86 -18.29 10.77
N LEU A 12 -23.01 -18.10 12.08
CA LEU A 12 -22.05 -17.31 12.88
C LEU A 12 -20.66 -17.96 12.91
N LEU A 13 -20.59 -19.28 13.04
CA LEU A 13 -19.30 -19.99 13.03
C LEU A 13 -18.57 -19.78 11.70
N VAL A 14 -19.28 -19.90 10.58
CA VAL A 14 -18.71 -19.69 9.24
C VAL A 14 -18.23 -18.25 9.06
N ALA A 15 -19.00 -17.26 9.52
CA ALA A 15 -18.60 -15.86 9.44
C ALA A 15 -17.38 -15.53 10.32
N ALA A 16 -17.22 -16.18 11.47
CA ALA A 16 -16.07 -16.00 12.37
C ALA A 16 -14.80 -16.69 11.84
N LEU A 17 -14.96 -17.82 11.13
CA LEU A 17 -13.86 -18.58 10.55
C LEU A 17 -13.42 -18.05 9.17
N CYS A 18 -14.26 -17.27 8.51
CA CYS A 18 -13.94 -16.67 7.22
C CYS A 18 -13.29 -15.30 7.47
N PRO A 19 -11.98 -15.12 7.20
CA PRO A 19 -11.42 -13.78 7.20
C PRO A 19 -12.17 -12.95 6.16
N PRO A 20 -12.49 -11.67 6.44
CA PRO A 20 -13.08 -10.81 5.42
C PRO A 20 -12.15 -10.86 4.23
N ALA A 21 -12.63 -11.42 3.12
CA ALA A 21 -11.95 -11.31 1.85
C ALA A 21 -11.87 -9.82 1.55
N HIS A 22 -10.71 -9.23 1.81
CA HIS A 22 -10.43 -7.86 1.42
C HIS A 22 -10.42 -7.90 -0.11
N SER A 23 -11.59 -7.70 -0.71
CA SER A 23 -11.77 -7.58 -2.15
C SER A 23 -11.32 -6.19 -2.58
N ALA A 24 -10.02 -5.99 -2.46
CA ALA A 24 -9.21 -5.11 -3.26
C ALA A 24 -7.80 -5.70 -3.19
N PRO A 25 -7.19 -6.14 -4.31
CA PRO A 25 -5.76 -5.93 -4.41
C PRO A 25 -5.59 -4.45 -4.06
N MET A 26 -4.76 -4.11 -3.07
CA MET A 26 -4.26 -2.74 -2.96
C MET A 26 -3.95 -2.34 -4.39
N GLY A 27 -4.75 -1.39 -4.89
CA GLY A 27 -4.82 -1.09 -6.31
C GLY A 27 -3.41 -0.90 -6.80
N SER A 28 -3.17 -1.23 -8.06
CA SER A 28 -1.97 -0.93 -8.81
C SER A 28 -1.41 0.46 -8.47
N ASP A 29 -0.70 0.60 -7.35
CA ASP A 29 0.11 1.75 -7.07
C ASP A 29 1.22 1.56 -8.09
N PRO A 30 1.27 2.37 -9.16
CA PRO A 30 2.37 2.29 -10.10
C PRO A 30 3.65 2.35 -9.27
N PRO A 31 4.70 1.58 -9.62
CA PRO A 31 5.91 1.51 -8.81
C PRO A 31 6.34 2.92 -8.45
N THR A 32 6.13 3.29 -7.20
CA THR A 32 6.37 4.65 -6.74
C THR A 32 7.86 4.81 -6.68
N ALA A 33 8.41 5.73 -7.46
CA ALA A 33 9.85 5.97 -7.48
C ALA A 33 10.29 6.47 -6.11
N CYS A 34 11.02 5.62 -5.38
CA CYS A 34 11.67 5.95 -4.12
C CYS A 34 13.19 5.92 -4.30
N CYS A 35 13.88 6.82 -3.60
CA CYS A 35 15.33 6.81 -3.54
C CYS A 35 15.78 6.04 -2.30
N PHE A 36 16.76 5.14 -2.44
CA PHE A 36 17.39 4.42 -1.32
C PHE A 36 18.81 4.91 -1.02
N SER A 37 19.37 5.74 -1.89
CA SER A 37 20.69 6.35 -1.77
C SER A 37 20.69 7.73 -2.44
N TYR A 38 21.63 8.58 -2.04
CA TYR A 38 21.75 9.96 -2.51
C TYR A 38 23.10 10.17 -3.18
N THR A 39 23.14 11.04 -4.20
CA THR A 39 24.41 11.50 -4.76
C THR A 39 25.20 12.28 -3.71
N LEU A 40 26.46 11.91 -3.51
CA LEU A 40 27.38 12.65 -2.62
C LEU A 40 27.96 13.89 -3.31
N ARG A 41 27.89 13.94 -4.64
CA ARG A 41 28.42 15.05 -5.45
C ARG A 41 27.31 16.03 -5.76
N GLN A 42 27.60 17.32 -5.61
CA GLN A 42 26.71 18.39 -6.05
C GLN A 42 26.63 18.44 -7.57
N LEU A 43 25.41 18.47 -8.11
CA LEU A 43 25.18 18.64 -9.53
C LEU A 43 25.35 20.11 -9.92
N PRO A 44 26.15 20.43 -10.95
CA PRO A 44 26.19 21.78 -11.50
C PRO A 44 24.79 22.17 -12.01
N ARG A 45 24.24 23.27 -11.49
CA ARG A 45 22.85 23.68 -11.77
C ARG A 45 22.52 23.84 -13.25
N HIS A 46 23.51 24.21 -14.07
CA HIS A 46 23.31 24.38 -15.51
C HIS A 46 23.03 23.07 -16.27
N PHE A 47 23.26 21.90 -15.65
CA PHE A 47 22.88 20.59 -16.20
C PHE A 47 21.53 20.08 -15.71
N VAL A 48 20.90 20.75 -14.72
CA VAL A 48 19.61 20.33 -14.17
C VAL A 48 18.50 20.97 -15.00
N ILE A 49 17.68 20.13 -15.64
CA ILE A 49 16.61 20.58 -16.55
C ILE A 49 15.26 20.59 -15.83
N ASP A 50 15.04 19.65 -14.91
CA ASP A 50 13.82 19.51 -14.12
C ASP A 50 14.12 18.80 -12.80
N TYR A 51 13.17 18.84 -11.86
CA TYR A 51 13.20 18.06 -10.63
C TYR A 51 11.80 17.76 -10.11
N PHE A 52 11.65 16.65 -9.39
CA PHE A 52 10.41 16.35 -8.67
C PHE A 52 10.66 15.71 -7.30
N GLU A 53 9.72 15.92 -6.38
CA GLU A 53 9.75 15.28 -5.06
C GLU A 53 9.18 13.85 -5.14
N THR A 54 9.84 12.91 -4.49
CA THR A 54 9.33 11.54 -4.35
C THR A 54 8.08 11.51 -3.46
N SER A 55 7.26 10.48 -3.61
CA SER A 55 6.04 10.30 -2.83
C SER A 55 6.29 10.24 -1.32
N SER A 56 5.33 10.72 -0.53
CA SER A 56 5.30 10.57 0.93
C SER A 56 5.13 9.12 1.40
N LEU A 57 4.82 8.19 0.48
CA LEU A 57 4.79 6.75 0.76
C LEU A 57 6.19 6.15 0.91
N CYS A 58 7.24 6.86 0.47
CA CYS A 58 8.62 6.40 0.63
C CYS A 58 9.08 6.50 2.10
N SER A 59 9.98 5.61 2.51
CA SER A 59 10.52 5.61 3.89
C SER A 59 11.38 6.84 4.21
N GLN A 60 11.87 7.52 3.18
CA GLN A 60 12.67 8.73 3.29
C GLN A 60 12.31 9.72 2.17
N PRO A 61 12.32 11.03 2.45
CA PRO A 61 12.05 12.06 1.46
C PRO A 61 13.24 12.23 0.50
N ALA A 62 12.98 12.43 -0.79
CA ALA A 62 14.01 12.64 -1.80
C ALA A 62 13.53 13.54 -2.96
N VAL A 63 14.51 14.02 -3.74
CA VAL A 63 14.31 14.77 -4.99
C VAL A 63 15.07 14.06 -6.10
N VAL A 64 14.42 13.89 -7.25
CA VAL A 64 15.00 13.31 -8.48
C VAL A 64 15.12 14.40 -9.53
#